data_AF-K1TYU3-F1
#
_entry.id   AF-K1TYU3-F1
#
_cell.length_a   1.000
_cell.length_b   1.000
_cell.length_c   1.000
_cell.angle_alpha   90.00
_cell.angle_beta   90.00
_cell.angle_gamma   90.00
#
_symmetry.space_group_name_H-M   'P 1'
#
loop_
_entity.id
_entity.type
_entity.pdbx_description
1 polymer ?
#
loop_
_entity_poly.entity_id
_entity_poly.type
_entity_poly.pdbx_seq_one_letter_code
_entity_poly.pdbx_strand_id
1 'polypeptide(L)'
;HDYTFYDLREQHGLLRNMMIRNSNTGEWMLVFQFHYDEEGDEQRALELMQQVADKFPQITSLMYVNNQKGNDTINDLELSLFKGNDHIYELMEDLKFKVGPKSFYQTNTEQAYHLYCVAREFANLTGDELVYDLYTGTGTIANFVAHKAKKVIGIEYVPEAIEDAKVNSQVNNIENTLFYAGDMKDILTNDFIAQHGRPDVIITDPPRAGMHPDVINVILNAAPKRIVYVSCNPAT
;
A
#
# COMPACT_ATOMS: atom_id res chain seq x y z
N HIS A 1 18.52 -15.92 -26.47
CA HIS A 1 17.68 -16.93 -25.82
C HIS A 1 16.26 -16.78 -26.36
N ASP A 2 15.60 -17.90 -26.67
CA ASP A 2 14.27 -17.97 -27.28
C ASP A 2 13.23 -18.19 -26.17
N TYR A 3 13.04 -17.17 -25.32
CA TYR A 3 12.04 -17.21 -24.26
C TYR A 3 10.66 -16.99 -24.86
N THR A 4 9.70 -17.88 -24.57
CA THR A 4 8.32 -17.74 -25.03
C THR A 4 7.58 -16.67 -24.22
N PHE A 5 6.79 -15.85 -24.90
CA PHE A 5 5.87 -14.91 -24.25
C PHE A 5 4.55 -15.63 -23.97
N TYR A 6 3.95 -15.32 -22.82
CA TYR A 6 2.70 -15.92 -22.41
C TYR A 6 1.54 -15.47 -23.31
N ASP A 7 0.85 -16.43 -23.91
CA ASP A 7 -0.39 -16.23 -24.64
C ASP A 7 -1.58 -16.39 -23.69
N LEU A 8 -2.34 -15.31 -23.49
CA LEU A 8 -3.51 -15.31 -22.59
C LEU A 8 -4.66 -16.22 -23.05
N ARG A 9 -4.75 -16.55 -24.35
CA ARG A 9 -5.82 -17.42 -24.87
C ARG A 9 -5.43 -18.88 -24.78
N GLU A 10 -4.22 -19.19 -25.23
CA GLU A 10 -3.70 -20.57 -25.19
C GLU A 10 -3.20 -20.96 -23.80
N GLN A 11 -3.01 -19.98 -22.91
CA GLN A 11 -2.47 -20.16 -21.55
C GLN A 11 -1.11 -20.86 -21.59
N HIS A 12 -0.25 -20.45 -22.53
CA HIS A 12 1.04 -21.09 -22.78
C HIS A 12 2.16 -20.06 -22.91
N GLY A 13 3.36 -20.39 -22.41
CA GLY A 13 4.59 -19.61 -22.61
C GLY A 13 5.14 -18.97 -21.33
N LEU A 14 6.45 -18.88 -21.22
CA LEU A 14 7.14 -18.63 -19.95
C LEU A 14 6.96 -17.20 -19.40
N LEU A 15 7.18 -16.18 -20.24
CA LEU A 15 7.24 -14.79 -19.79
C LEU A 15 5.85 -14.15 -19.77
N ARG A 16 5.30 -13.89 -18.58
CA ARG A 16 3.96 -13.27 -18.47
C ARG A 16 4.02 -11.75 -18.39
N ASN A 17 4.60 -11.24 -17.32
CA ASN A 17 4.55 -9.81 -17.00
C ASN A 17 5.77 -9.44 -16.15
N MET A 18 6.07 -8.14 -16.10
CA MET A 18 7.12 -7.59 -15.27
C MET A 18 6.61 -6.31 -14.62
N MET A 19 6.61 -6.27 -13.29
CA MET A 19 6.34 -5.06 -12.54
C MET A 19 7.67 -4.40 -12.18
N ILE A 20 7.76 -3.10 -12.46
CA ILE A 20 8.90 -2.27 -12.05
C ILE A 20 8.38 -1.21 -11.09
N ARG A 21 9.06 -1.05 -9.97
CA ARG A 21 8.90 0.08 -9.06
C ARG A 21 10.26 0.73 -8.84
N ASN A 22 10.28 2.04 -8.84
CA ASN A 22 11.42 2.84 -8.42
C ASN A 22 10.98 3.75 -7.28
N SER A 23 11.89 4.08 -6.39
CA SER A 23 11.64 4.99 -5.28
C SER A 23 12.40 6.31 -5.46
N ASN A 24 12.02 7.31 -4.67
CA ASN A 24 12.80 8.54 -4.54
C ASN A 24 14.12 8.37 -3.75
N THR A 25 14.38 7.18 -3.20
CA THR A 25 15.66 6.80 -2.59
C THR A 25 16.66 6.25 -3.61
N GLY A 26 16.23 6.06 -4.86
CA GLY A 26 17.04 5.44 -5.92
C GLY A 26 17.04 3.90 -5.87
N GLU A 27 16.21 3.30 -5.02
CA GLU A 27 16.00 1.86 -4.97
C GLU A 27 15.09 1.39 -6.13
N TRP A 28 15.32 0.16 -6.58
CA TRP A 28 14.62 -0.44 -7.72
C TRP A 28 14.12 -1.83 -7.36
N MET A 29 12.81 -2.03 -7.51
CA MET A 29 12.17 -3.32 -7.39
C MET A 29 11.71 -3.82 -8.76
N LEU A 30 12.12 -5.03 -9.10
CA LEU A 30 11.62 -5.78 -10.24
C LEU A 30 10.92 -7.04 -9.76
N VAL A 31 9.72 -7.28 -10.24
CA VAL A 31 8.97 -8.51 -10.02
C VAL A 31 8.66 -9.16 -11.37
N PHE A 32 9.28 -10.30 -11.66
CA PHE A 32 8.95 -11.10 -12.83
C PHE A 32 7.78 -12.03 -12.53
N GLN A 33 6.81 -12.08 -13.44
CA GLN A 33 5.79 -13.10 -13.46
C GLN A 33 6.11 -14.11 -14.57
N PHE A 34 6.22 -15.36 -14.18
CA PHE A 34 6.42 -16.48 -15.08
C PHE A 34 5.19 -17.39 -15.12
N HIS A 35 5.09 -18.20 -16.17
CA HIS A 35 4.21 -19.36 -16.24
C HIS A 35 5.08 -20.59 -16.50
N TYR A 36 5.04 -21.57 -15.62
CA TYR A 36 5.76 -22.83 -15.82
C TYR A 36 4.78 -23.87 -16.36
N ASP A 37 4.93 -24.26 -17.61
CA ASP A 37 4.09 -25.23 -18.31
C ASP A 37 4.89 -26.30 -19.07
N GLU A 38 6.19 -26.07 -19.28
CA GLU A 38 7.13 -27.01 -19.87
C GLU A 38 8.22 -27.45 -18.88
N GLU A 39 8.79 -28.64 -19.12
CA GLU A 39 9.95 -29.11 -18.39
C GLU A 39 11.15 -28.16 -18.61
N GLY A 40 11.77 -27.72 -17.51
CA GLY A 40 12.91 -26.80 -17.55
C GLY A 40 12.55 -25.31 -17.49
N ASP A 41 11.28 -24.93 -17.44
CA ASP A 41 10.87 -23.52 -17.32
C ASP A 41 11.40 -22.83 -16.09
N GLU A 42 11.35 -23.49 -14.93
CA GLU A 42 11.88 -22.92 -13.70
C GLU A 42 13.38 -22.62 -13.84
N GLN A 43 14.14 -23.55 -14.42
CA GLN A 43 15.57 -23.36 -14.67
C GLN A 43 15.81 -22.19 -15.64
N ARG A 44 15.06 -22.12 -16.74
CA ARG A 44 15.11 -21.02 -17.72
C ARG A 44 14.79 -19.66 -17.08
N ALA A 45 13.79 -19.62 -16.18
CA ALA A 45 13.41 -18.44 -15.44
C ALA A 45 14.53 -17.99 -14.50
N LEU A 46 15.10 -18.91 -13.70
CA LEU A 46 16.21 -18.60 -12.79
C LEU A 46 17.46 -18.13 -13.53
N GLU A 47 17.76 -18.68 -14.71
CA GLU A 47 18.84 -18.20 -15.58
C GLU A 47 18.60 -16.76 -16.06
N LEU A 48 17.36 -16.43 -16.45
CA LEU A 48 17.00 -15.05 -16.80
C LEU A 48 17.15 -14.12 -15.61
N MET A 49 16.67 -14.53 -14.43
CA MET A 49 16.79 -13.76 -13.20
C MET A 49 18.26 -13.46 -12.86
N GLN A 50 19.15 -14.46 -13.03
CA GLN A 50 20.59 -14.28 -12.85
C GLN A 50 21.18 -13.29 -13.85
N GLN A 51 20.84 -13.40 -15.15
CA GLN A 51 21.31 -12.47 -16.17
C GLN A 51 20.86 -11.03 -15.90
N VAL A 52 19.61 -10.84 -15.44
CA VAL A 52 19.10 -9.53 -15.03
C VAL A 52 19.89 -8.99 -13.83
N ALA A 53 20.11 -9.82 -12.82
CA ALA A 53 20.85 -9.46 -11.61
C ALA A 53 22.32 -9.06 -11.88
N ASP A 54 22.96 -9.67 -12.89
CA ASP A 54 24.34 -9.39 -13.29
C ASP A 54 24.44 -8.15 -14.18
N LYS A 55 23.46 -7.96 -15.07
CA LYS A 55 23.42 -6.83 -16.00
C LYS A 55 22.99 -5.52 -15.36
N PHE A 56 22.13 -5.58 -14.34
CA PHE A 56 21.54 -4.42 -13.68
C PHE A 56 21.81 -4.44 -12.17
N PRO A 57 23.05 -4.17 -11.74
CA PRO A 57 23.44 -4.21 -10.33
C PRO A 57 22.72 -3.15 -9.47
N GLN A 58 22.07 -2.15 -10.07
CA GLN A 58 21.26 -1.15 -9.37
C GLN A 58 19.91 -1.67 -8.87
N ILE A 59 19.49 -2.86 -9.27
CA ILE A 59 18.25 -3.48 -8.76
C ILE A 59 18.48 -3.90 -7.30
N THR A 60 17.77 -3.26 -6.39
CA THR A 60 17.89 -3.50 -4.94
C THR A 60 16.91 -4.57 -4.44
N SER A 61 15.83 -4.83 -5.18
CA SER A 61 14.86 -5.87 -4.92
C SER A 61 14.51 -6.60 -6.22
N LEU A 62 14.96 -7.84 -6.35
CA LEU A 62 14.66 -8.67 -7.52
C LEU A 62 13.88 -9.89 -7.08
N MET A 63 12.62 -9.95 -7.50
CA MET A 63 11.65 -10.97 -7.10
C MET A 63 11.01 -11.63 -8.31
N TYR A 64 10.41 -12.79 -8.10
CA TYR A 64 9.64 -13.46 -9.13
C TYR A 64 8.48 -14.24 -8.54
N VAL A 65 7.55 -14.64 -9.39
CA VAL A 65 6.42 -15.49 -9.05
C VAL A 65 6.04 -16.36 -10.22
N ASN A 66 5.72 -17.63 -9.94
CA ASN A 66 5.05 -18.49 -10.90
C ASN A 66 3.54 -18.27 -10.79
N ASN A 67 2.95 -17.62 -11.80
CA ASN A 67 1.53 -17.40 -11.89
C ASN A 67 0.90 -18.42 -12.83
N GLN A 68 0.09 -19.32 -12.28
CA GLN A 68 -0.62 -20.37 -12.99
C GLN A 68 -2.09 -20.00 -13.30
N LYS A 69 -2.51 -18.78 -12.94
CA LYS A 69 -3.89 -18.32 -13.12
C LYS A 69 -4.10 -17.74 -14.52
N GLY A 70 -5.35 -17.66 -14.93
CA GLY A 70 -5.75 -16.97 -16.17
C GLY A 70 -5.71 -15.44 -16.12
N ASN A 71 -5.23 -14.84 -15.03
CA ASN A 71 -5.08 -13.40 -14.88
C ASN A 71 -3.71 -13.04 -14.29
N ASP A 72 -3.32 -11.76 -14.36
CA ASP A 72 -1.97 -11.30 -13.99
C ASP A 72 -1.88 -10.72 -12.57
N THR A 73 -2.89 -10.98 -11.73
CA THR A 73 -2.89 -10.50 -10.33
C THR A 73 -1.93 -11.34 -9.48
N ILE A 74 -1.21 -10.69 -8.57
CA ILE A 74 -0.18 -11.33 -7.72
C ILE A 74 -0.49 -11.29 -6.23
N ASN A 75 -1.60 -10.64 -5.82
CA ASN A 75 -1.88 -10.35 -4.41
C ASN A 75 -2.04 -11.62 -3.56
N ASP A 76 -2.64 -12.65 -4.14
CA ASP A 76 -2.91 -13.98 -3.59
C ASP A 76 -1.76 -14.99 -3.83
N LEU A 77 -0.70 -14.60 -4.54
CA LEU A 77 0.43 -15.48 -4.84
C LEU A 77 1.59 -15.25 -3.88
N GLU A 78 2.33 -16.29 -3.54
CA GLU A 78 3.60 -16.15 -2.81
C GLU A 78 4.70 -15.69 -3.77
N LEU A 79 5.40 -14.61 -3.42
CA LEU A 79 6.51 -14.11 -4.21
C LEU A 79 7.84 -14.62 -3.66
N SER A 80 8.71 -15.04 -4.56
CA SER A 80 10.06 -15.47 -4.25
C SER A 80 11.05 -14.32 -4.40
N LEU A 81 11.81 -14.04 -3.34
CA LEU A 81 12.95 -13.14 -3.41
C LEU A 81 14.13 -13.86 -4.08
N PHE A 82 14.61 -13.34 -5.20
CA PHE A 82 15.79 -13.87 -5.88
C PHE A 82 17.09 -13.21 -5.39
N LYS A 83 17.11 -11.88 -5.28
CA LYS A 83 18.29 -11.12 -4.83
C LYS A 83 17.90 -9.78 -4.21
N GLY A 84 18.64 -9.37 -3.18
CA GLY A 84 18.47 -8.06 -2.53
C GLY A 84 17.44 -8.10 -1.40
N ASN A 85 16.56 -7.11 -1.35
CA ASN A 85 15.52 -6.95 -0.33
C ASN A 85 14.14 -7.40 -0.85
N ASP A 86 13.22 -7.76 0.04
CA ASP A 86 11.81 -8.05 -0.27
C ASP A 86 10.93 -6.78 -0.38
N HIS A 87 11.55 -5.60 -0.31
CA HIS A 87 10.91 -4.29 -0.32
C HIS A 87 11.84 -3.21 -0.88
N ILE A 88 11.26 -2.04 -1.14
CA ILE A 88 11.97 -0.76 -1.30
C ILE A 88 11.47 0.23 -0.26
N TYR A 89 12.20 1.32 -0.10
CA TYR A 89 11.83 2.44 0.75
C TYR A 89 11.50 3.69 -0.06
N GLU A 90 10.38 4.30 0.29
CA GLU A 90 10.01 5.64 -0.14
C GLU A 90 10.22 6.62 1.01
N LEU A 91 10.71 7.82 0.70
CA LEU A 91 10.83 8.91 1.66
C LEU A 91 9.75 9.96 1.44
N MET A 92 9.26 10.53 2.52
CA MET A 92 8.39 11.71 2.45
C MET A 92 8.67 12.59 3.66
N GLU A 93 9.23 13.78 3.43
CA GLU A 93 9.86 14.57 4.49
C GLU A 93 10.96 13.75 5.19
N ASP A 94 10.89 13.63 6.51
CA ASP A 94 11.76 12.81 7.35
C ASP A 94 11.23 11.38 7.53
N LEU A 95 10.06 11.06 6.96
CA LEU A 95 9.44 9.75 7.08
C LEU A 95 9.93 8.77 6.03
N LYS A 96 10.03 7.50 6.42
CA LYS A 96 10.47 6.38 5.61
C LYS A 96 9.39 5.29 5.59
N PHE A 97 8.96 4.90 4.39
CA PHE A 97 7.89 3.92 4.18
C PHE A 97 8.44 2.67 3.52
N LYS A 98 8.28 1.51 4.16
CA LYS A 98 8.53 0.20 3.58
C LYS A 98 7.43 -0.10 2.56
N VAL A 99 7.82 -0.37 1.31
CA VAL A 99 6.91 -0.70 0.22
C VAL A 99 7.27 -2.07 -0.35
N GLY A 100 6.41 -3.05 -0.12
CA GLY A 100 6.52 -4.38 -0.70
C GLY A 100 5.92 -4.46 -2.12
N PRO A 101 6.08 -5.62 -2.80
CA PRO A 101 5.58 -5.83 -4.15
C PRO A 101 4.04 -5.80 -4.25
N LYS A 102 3.34 -6.18 -3.17
CA LYS A 102 1.88 -6.18 -3.07
C LYS A 102 1.31 -4.92 -2.41
N SER A 103 2.15 -4.15 -1.73
CA SER A 103 1.74 -2.95 -1.00
C SER A 103 1.27 -1.88 -1.99
N PHE A 104 0.15 -1.22 -1.68
CA PHE A 104 -0.25 -0.01 -2.40
C PHE A 104 0.59 1.17 -1.90
N TYR A 105 1.11 1.94 -2.85
CA TYR A 105 1.76 3.23 -2.61
C TYR A 105 1.41 4.15 -3.79
N GLN A 106 1.35 5.45 -3.53
CA GLN A 106 0.98 6.43 -4.56
C GLN A 106 2.01 6.40 -5.69
N THR A 107 1.55 6.25 -6.94
CA THR A 107 2.42 6.03 -8.10
C THR A 107 3.23 7.26 -8.50
N ASN A 108 2.83 8.45 -8.06
CA ASN A 108 3.57 9.69 -8.24
C ASN A 108 3.95 10.26 -6.87
N THR A 109 5.14 9.92 -6.39
CA THR A 109 5.64 10.29 -5.05
C THR A 109 5.66 11.81 -4.84
N GLU A 110 6.01 12.60 -5.86
CA GLU A 110 6.03 14.07 -5.76
C GLU A 110 4.62 14.64 -5.58
N GLN A 111 3.64 14.16 -6.34
CA GLN A 111 2.25 14.61 -6.19
C GLN A 111 1.59 14.05 -4.93
N ALA A 112 1.97 12.84 -4.50
CA ALA A 112 1.53 12.28 -3.23
C ALA A 112 1.96 13.17 -2.06
N TYR A 113 3.20 13.66 -2.09
CA TYR A 113 3.70 14.60 -1.09
C TYR A 113 2.84 15.88 -1.04
N HIS A 114 2.55 16.49 -2.19
CA HIS A 114 1.71 17.68 -2.25
C HIS A 114 0.27 17.41 -1.79
N LEU A 115 -0.32 16.29 -2.19
CA LEU A 115 -1.64 15.87 -1.74
C LEU A 115 -1.69 15.74 -0.21
N TYR A 116 -0.69 15.09 0.38
CA TYR A 116 -0.65 14.88 1.83
C TYR A 116 -0.38 16.19 2.57
N CYS A 117 0.41 17.12 2.00
CA CYS A 117 0.53 18.47 2.54
C CYS A 117 -0.82 19.17 2.61
N VAL A 118 -1.60 19.17 1.52
CA VAL A 118 -2.94 19.78 1.50
C VAL A 118 -3.88 19.09 2.49
N ALA A 119 -3.86 17.76 2.58
CA ALA A 119 -4.67 17.03 3.54
C ALA A 119 -4.31 17.40 4.99
N ARG A 120 -3.02 17.50 5.32
CA ARG A 120 -2.50 17.92 6.63
C ARG A 120 -2.85 19.37 6.96
N GLU A 121 -2.75 20.28 5.98
CA GLU A 121 -3.14 21.68 6.12
C GLU A 121 -4.63 21.82 6.39
N PHE A 122 -5.46 21.11 5.61
CA PHE A 122 -6.90 21.11 5.81
C PHE A 122 -7.27 20.51 7.16
N ALA A 123 -6.61 19.42 7.57
CA ALA A 123 -6.81 18.80 8.89
C ALA A 123 -6.59 19.78 10.04
N ASN A 124 -5.72 20.78 9.86
CA ASN A 124 -5.46 21.89 10.78
C ASN A 124 -5.27 21.40 12.23
N LEU A 125 -4.33 20.48 12.40
CA LEU A 125 -4.02 19.82 13.67
C LEU A 125 -3.13 20.71 14.53
N THR A 126 -3.43 20.78 15.82
CA THR A 126 -2.65 21.53 16.83
C THR A 126 -1.81 20.63 17.74
N GLY A 127 -2.01 19.31 17.67
CA GLY A 127 -1.33 18.32 18.52
C GLY A 127 -2.23 17.69 19.57
N ASP A 128 -3.48 18.14 19.69
CA ASP A 128 -4.43 17.68 20.70
C ASP A 128 -5.51 16.73 20.13
N GLU A 129 -5.60 16.66 18.80
CA GLU A 129 -6.67 15.97 18.10
C GLU A 129 -6.51 14.45 18.10
N LEU A 130 -7.66 13.77 18.28
CA LEU A 130 -7.82 12.38 17.88
C LEU A 130 -8.20 12.32 16.39
N VAL A 131 -7.31 11.76 15.58
CA VAL A 131 -7.48 11.63 14.12
C VAL A 131 -7.87 10.21 13.78
N TYR A 132 -8.88 10.04 12.92
CA TYR A 132 -9.18 8.75 12.30
C TYR A 132 -8.78 8.82 10.83
N ASP A 133 -7.95 7.88 10.39
CA ASP A 133 -7.55 7.69 8.99
C ASP A 133 -8.29 6.48 8.43
N LEU A 134 -9.34 6.73 7.65
CA LEU A 134 -10.18 5.68 7.07
C LEU A 134 -9.63 5.31 5.70
N TYR A 135 -9.55 4.01 5.42
CA TYR A 135 -8.89 3.46 4.22
C TYR A 135 -7.39 3.75 4.25
N THR A 136 -6.79 3.56 5.43
CA THR A 136 -5.41 4.00 5.73
C THR A 136 -4.35 3.29 4.85
N GLY A 137 -4.70 2.19 4.19
CA GLY A 137 -3.74 1.38 3.44
C GLY A 137 -2.56 0.97 4.30
N THR A 138 -1.34 1.27 3.85
CA THR A 138 -0.08 1.02 4.58
C THR A 138 0.25 2.12 5.60
N GLY A 139 -0.74 2.90 6.02
CA GLY A 139 -0.60 3.94 7.04
C GLY A 139 0.10 5.19 6.56
N THR A 140 0.16 5.46 5.26
CA THR A 140 0.97 6.57 4.72
C THR A 140 0.47 7.93 5.21
N ILE A 141 -0.83 8.20 5.13
CA ILE A 141 -1.44 9.44 5.63
C ILE A 141 -1.39 9.47 7.16
N ALA A 142 -1.81 8.38 7.82
CA ALA A 142 -1.77 8.28 9.28
C ALA A 142 -0.40 8.65 9.87
N ASN A 143 0.68 8.05 9.36
CA ASN A 143 2.05 8.35 9.79
C ASN A 143 2.47 9.77 9.41
N PHE A 144 2.08 10.26 8.23
CA PHE A 144 2.38 11.62 7.78
C PHE A 144 1.81 12.73 8.68
N VAL A 145 0.65 12.50 9.28
CA VAL A 145 0.01 13.47 10.20
C VAL A 145 0.29 13.21 11.68
N ALA A 146 0.86 12.06 12.03
CA ALA A 146 0.99 11.59 13.40
C ALA A 146 1.77 12.55 14.32
N HIS A 147 2.84 13.18 13.82
CA HIS A 147 3.64 14.14 14.60
C HIS A 147 2.87 15.40 15.01
N LYS A 148 1.75 15.72 14.36
CA LYS A 148 0.89 16.87 14.68
C LYS A 148 -0.43 16.46 15.31
N ALA A 149 -0.63 15.19 15.63
CA ALA A 149 -1.84 14.68 16.27
C ALA A 149 -1.53 14.16 17.68
N LYS A 150 -2.53 14.16 18.55
CA LYS A 150 -2.41 13.47 19.84
C LYS A 150 -2.36 11.97 19.64
N LYS A 151 -3.23 11.46 18.76
CA LYS A 151 -3.36 10.05 18.42
C LYS A 151 -3.99 9.90 17.04
N VAL A 152 -3.54 8.91 16.28
CA VAL A 152 -4.11 8.54 14.98
C VAL A 152 -4.60 7.09 15.03
N ILE A 153 -5.81 6.85 14.51
CA ILE A 153 -6.38 5.51 14.38
C ILE A 153 -6.64 5.23 12.91
N GLY A 154 -5.91 4.28 12.34
CA GLY A 154 -6.06 3.83 10.96
C GLY A 154 -6.95 2.58 10.86
N ILE A 155 -7.84 2.55 9.87
CA ILE A 155 -8.68 1.38 9.56
C ILE A 155 -8.52 1.03 8.08
N GLU A 156 -8.25 -0.24 7.79
CA GLU A 156 -8.08 -0.78 6.43
C GLU A 156 -8.67 -2.20 6.36
N TYR A 157 -9.23 -2.57 5.20
CA TYR A 157 -9.78 -3.90 4.99
C TYR A 157 -8.71 -4.97 4.87
N VAL A 158 -7.58 -4.66 4.22
CA VAL A 158 -6.48 -5.59 3.93
C VAL A 158 -5.57 -5.78 5.15
N PRO A 159 -5.53 -6.97 5.78
CA PRO A 159 -4.70 -7.21 6.96
C PRO A 159 -3.20 -7.01 6.72
N GLU A 160 -2.69 -7.39 5.55
CA GLU A 160 -1.29 -7.22 5.18
C GLU A 160 -0.88 -5.74 5.13
N ALA A 161 -1.79 -4.86 4.68
CA ALA A 161 -1.56 -3.43 4.67
C ALA A 161 -1.47 -2.84 6.09
N ILE A 162 -2.24 -3.40 7.04
CA ILE A 162 -2.18 -3.01 8.46
C ILE A 162 -0.87 -3.46 9.11
N GLU A 163 -0.35 -4.64 8.75
CA GLU A 163 0.97 -5.06 9.21
C GLU A 163 2.07 -4.14 8.64
N ASP A 164 1.99 -3.79 7.35
CA ASP A 164 2.88 -2.78 6.74
C ASP A 164 2.75 -1.41 7.45
N ALA A 165 1.54 -0.99 7.81
CA ALA A 165 1.30 0.28 8.52
C ALA A 165 1.97 0.32 9.90
N LYS A 166 1.90 -0.79 10.65
CA LYS A 166 2.61 -0.93 11.94
C LYS A 166 4.12 -0.88 11.77
N VAL A 167 4.65 -1.56 10.75
CA VAL A 167 6.08 -1.52 10.41
C VAL A 167 6.49 -0.09 10.05
N ASN A 168 5.69 0.61 9.26
CA ASN A 168 5.96 2.01 8.89
C ASN A 168 5.99 2.93 10.12
N SER A 169 5.09 2.76 11.08
CA SER A 169 5.16 3.53 12.33
C SER A 169 6.41 3.20 13.14
N GLN A 170 6.77 1.92 13.25
CA GLN A 170 7.97 1.49 13.96
C GLN A 170 9.25 2.06 13.34
N VAL A 171 9.39 2.01 12.00
CA VAL A 171 10.55 2.53 11.27
C VAL A 171 10.71 4.04 11.48
N ASN A 172 9.61 4.76 11.71
CA ASN A 172 9.60 6.21 11.95
C ASN A 172 9.56 6.61 13.43
N ASN A 173 9.62 5.65 14.36
CA ASN A 173 9.49 5.89 15.80
C ASN A 173 8.17 6.63 16.16
N ILE A 174 7.09 6.30 15.47
CA ILE A 174 5.75 6.84 15.71
C ILE A 174 5.01 5.87 16.64
N GLU A 175 4.72 6.32 17.86
CA GLU A 175 4.08 5.48 18.89
C GLU A 175 2.59 5.83 19.13
N ASN A 176 2.11 6.93 18.56
CA ASN A 176 0.75 7.43 18.77
C ASN A 176 -0.25 6.98 17.69
N THR A 177 0.08 5.93 16.93
CA THR A 177 -0.78 5.33 15.90
C THR A 177 -1.32 3.97 16.34
N LEU A 178 -2.59 3.69 16.05
CA LEU A 178 -3.19 2.36 16.17
C LEU A 178 -3.83 1.95 14.84
N PHE A 179 -3.73 0.68 14.48
CA PHE A 179 -4.21 0.18 13.18
C PHE A 179 -5.11 -1.05 13.35
N TYR A 180 -6.24 -1.06 12.64
CA TYR A 180 -7.25 -2.11 12.69
C TYR A 180 -7.57 -2.64 11.30
N ALA A 181 -7.58 -3.97 11.16
CA ALA A 181 -7.94 -4.65 9.93
C ALA A 181 -9.42 -5.09 9.96
N GLY A 182 -10.18 -4.78 8.90
CA GLY A 182 -11.55 -5.26 8.71
C GLY A 182 -12.39 -4.38 7.79
N ASP A 183 -13.58 -4.87 7.42
CA ASP A 183 -14.52 -4.07 6.63
C ASP A 183 -14.89 -2.79 7.41
N MET A 184 -14.78 -1.64 6.74
CA MET A 184 -15.01 -0.34 7.33
C MET A 184 -16.38 -0.25 8.02
N LYS A 185 -17.42 -0.86 7.44
CA LYS A 185 -18.78 -0.81 8.02
C LYS A 185 -18.90 -1.66 9.30
N ASP A 186 -18.07 -2.69 9.42
CA ASP A 186 -18.10 -3.65 10.53
C ASP A 186 -17.17 -3.20 11.68
N ILE A 187 -16.07 -2.51 11.36
CA ILE A 187 -15.13 -1.96 12.34
C ILE A 187 -15.58 -0.59 12.83
N LEU A 188 -15.88 0.36 11.93
CA LEU A 188 -16.25 1.72 12.30
C LEU A 188 -17.71 1.75 12.74
N THR A 189 -17.94 1.40 14.02
CA THR A 189 -19.26 1.35 14.66
C THR A 189 -19.35 2.36 15.81
N ASN A 190 -20.55 2.64 16.30
CA ASN A 190 -20.73 3.49 17.49
C ASN A 190 -19.99 2.93 18.72
N ASP A 191 -19.91 1.61 18.87
CA ASP A 191 -19.18 0.96 19.96
C ASP A 191 -17.67 1.17 19.81
N PHE A 192 -17.15 1.09 18.58
CA PHE A 192 -15.75 1.40 18.30
C PHE A 192 -15.42 2.85 18.65
N ILE A 193 -16.29 3.81 18.31
CA ILE A 193 -16.16 5.22 18.70
C ILE A 193 -16.23 5.38 20.23
N ALA A 194 -17.13 4.67 20.92
CA ALA A 194 -17.24 4.72 22.38
C ALA A 194 -15.98 4.18 23.07
N GLN A 195 -15.36 3.14 22.50
CA GLN A 195 -14.14 2.52 23.03
C GLN A 195 -12.90 3.39 22.78
N HIS A 196 -12.75 3.91 21.56
CA HIS A 196 -11.52 4.58 21.13
C HIS A 196 -11.54 6.10 21.26
N GLY A 197 -12.72 6.67 21.46
CA GLY A 197 -12.96 8.10 21.57
C GLY A 197 -13.61 8.67 20.31
N ARG A 198 -14.34 9.76 20.50
CA ARG A 198 -14.92 10.53 19.40
C ARG A 198 -13.80 11.26 18.63
N PRO A 199 -13.67 11.07 17.31
CA PRO A 199 -12.66 11.78 16.52
C PRO A 199 -12.89 13.29 16.50
N ASP A 200 -11.82 14.06 16.59
CA ASP A 200 -11.83 15.49 16.28
C ASP A 200 -11.76 15.72 14.77
N VAL A 201 -10.96 14.90 14.08
CA VAL A 201 -10.73 14.96 12.65
C VAL A 201 -10.84 13.56 12.05
N ILE A 202 -11.53 13.46 10.91
CA ILE A 202 -11.52 12.26 10.07
C ILE A 202 -10.84 12.60 8.76
N ILE A 203 -9.85 11.81 8.36
CA ILE A 203 -9.26 11.82 7.03
C ILE A 203 -9.73 10.53 6.34
N THR A 204 -10.20 10.64 5.09
CA THR A 204 -10.71 9.49 4.34
C THR A 204 -10.26 9.58 2.88
N ASP A 205 -9.72 8.47 2.36
CA ASP A 205 -9.35 8.29 0.95
C ASP A 205 -10.04 7.03 0.39
N PRO A 206 -11.38 7.06 0.20
CA PRO A 206 -12.14 5.88 -0.14
C PRO A 206 -11.84 5.39 -1.56
N PRO A 207 -12.12 4.10 -1.86
CA PRO A 207 -12.02 3.58 -3.21
C PRO A 207 -12.98 4.31 -4.16
N ARG A 208 -12.82 4.11 -5.47
CA ARG A 208 -13.66 4.74 -6.52
C ARG A 208 -15.17 4.52 -6.37
N ALA A 209 -15.58 3.50 -5.62
CA ALA A 209 -16.99 3.23 -5.31
C ALA A 209 -17.58 4.18 -4.25
N GLY A 210 -16.74 4.98 -3.58
CA GLY A 210 -17.12 5.84 -2.46
C GLY A 210 -17.23 5.09 -1.13
N MET A 211 -17.85 5.74 -0.14
CA MET A 211 -18.08 5.17 1.19
C MET A 211 -19.44 4.51 1.31
N HIS A 212 -19.51 3.43 2.10
CA HIS A 212 -20.78 2.77 2.41
C HIS A 212 -21.70 3.70 3.22
N PRO A 213 -23.03 3.71 2.99
CA PRO A 213 -23.97 4.55 3.75
C PRO A 213 -23.88 4.38 5.27
N ASP A 214 -23.63 3.15 5.75
CA ASP A 214 -23.48 2.90 7.19
C ASP A 214 -22.24 3.58 7.78
N VAL A 215 -21.13 3.61 7.04
CA VAL A 215 -19.91 4.34 7.42
C VAL A 215 -20.21 5.82 7.50
N ILE A 216 -20.93 6.37 6.52
CA ILE A 216 -21.36 7.78 6.53
C ILE A 216 -22.22 8.09 7.77
N ASN A 217 -23.18 7.22 8.10
CA ASN A 217 -24.04 7.40 9.27
C ASN A 217 -23.23 7.40 10.59
N VAL A 218 -22.24 6.52 10.72
CA VAL A 218 -21.37 6.49 11.90
C VAL A 218 -20.51 7.76 11.97
N ILE A 219 -19.96 8.24 10.85
CA ILE A 219 -19.23 9.51 10.78
C ILE A 219 -20.12 10.68 11.23
N LEU A 220 -21.36 10.74 10.75
CA LEU A 220 -22.32 11.79 11.13
C LEU A 220 -22.67 11.74 12.62
N ASN A 221 -22.84 10.55 13.18
CA ASN A 221 -23.10 10.36 14.62
C ASN A 221 -21.89 10.72 15.48
N ALA A 222 -20.68 10.35 15.01
CA ALA A 222 -19.44 10.74 15.64
C ALA A 222 -19.24 12.27 15.57
N ALA A 223 -19.81 12.95 14.57
CA ALA A 223 -19.79 14.41 14.42
C ALA A 223 -18.40 15.02 14.66
N PRO A 224 -17.36 14.60 13.92
CA PRO A 224 -16.04 15.22 14.05
C PRO A 224 -16.12 16.71 13.74
N LYS A 225 -15.22 17.50 14.31
CA LYS A 225 -15.15 18.94 14.00
C LYS A 225 -14.74 19.18 12.54
N ARG A 226 -14.05 18.20 11.94
CA ARG A 226 -13.53 18.30 10.58
C ARG A 226 -13.50 16.94 9.88
N ILE A 227 -13.79 16.97 8.59
CA ILE A 227 -13.59 15.84 7.68
C ILE A 227 -12.72 16.34 6.52
N VAL A 228 -11.61 15.65 6.27
CA VAL A 228 -10.74 15.84 5.10
C VAL A 228 -10.99 14.65 4.18
N TYR A 229 -11.61 14.92 3.02
CA TYR A 229 -11.95 13.90 2.04
C TYR A 229 -10.98 13.99 0.87
N VAL A 230 -10.18 12.96 0.65
CA VAL A 230 -9.33 12.77 -0.51
C VAL A 230 -10.09 11.92 -1.52
N SER A 231 -10.22 12.37 -2.78
CA SER A 231 -10.94 11.62 -3.80
C SER A 231 -10.21 11.67 -5.13
N CYS A 232 -10.03 10.50 -5.74
CA CYS A 232 -9.56 10.36 -7.11
C CYS A 232 -10.71 10.40 -8.15
N ASN A 233 -11.97 10.51 -7.71
CA ASN A 233 -13.15 10.56 -8.56
C ASN A 233 -14.12 11.67 -8.09
N PRO A 234 -14.13 12.86 -8.72
CA PRO A 234 -15.00 13.96 -8.33
C PRO A 234 -16.51 13.69 -8.40
N ALA A 235 -16.94 12.64 -9.10
CA ALA A 235 -18.35 12.32 -9.28
C ALA A 235 -18.97 11.56 -8.08
N THR A 236 -18.13 10.99 -7.22
CA THR A 236 -18.50 10.22 -6.01
C THR A 236 -18.05 10.94 -4.76
#